data_AF-A0A1F8TIY3-F1
#
_entry.id   AF-A0A1F8TIY3-F1
#
_cell.length_a   1.000
_cell.length_b   1.000
_cell.length_c   1.000
_cell.angle_alpha   90.00
_cell.angle_beta   90.00
_cell.angle_gamma   90.00
#
_symmetry.space_group_name_H-M   'P 1'
#
loop_
_entity.id
_entity.type
_entity.pdbx_description
1 polymer ?
#
loop_
_entity_poly.entity_id
_entity_poly.type
_entity_poly.pdbx_seq_one_letter_code
_entity_poly.pdbx_strand_id
1 'polypeptide(L)'
;MASERTAASLREMLTSAVDHGLAQGARVPGFSVAGKTGTAQIPSPDGRYVDDEYISSFAGSVPATDPHLVIVVVLERPASKLLGTVTAMRIFRDVAQGSLRYARIQPDRP
;
A
#
# COMPACT_ATOMS: atom_id res chain seq x y z
N MET A 1 -15.53 16.27 6.12
CA MET A 1 -14.63 15.18 6.56
C MET A 1 -15.48 13.95 6.85
N ALA A 2 -14.95 12.74 6.66
CA ALA A 2 -15.68 11.51 6.99
C ALA A 2 -15.85 11.38 8.52
N SER A 3 -16.89 10.68 8.98
CA SER A 3 -17.07 10.40 10.41
C SER A 3 -16.05 9.37 10.89
N GLU A 4 -15.76 9.36 12.20
CA GLU A 4 -14.88 8.36 12.82
C GLU A 4 -15.34 6.93 12.52
N ARG A 5 -16.66 6.69 12.59
CA ARG A 5 -17.26 5.39 12.25
C ARG A 5 -16.97 5.00 10.80
N THR A 6 -17.13 5.91 9.86
CA THR A 6 -16.85 5.64 8.44
C THR A 6 -15.36 5.37 8.22
N ALA A 7 -14.47 6.13 8.86
CA ALA A 7 -13.03 5.92 8.76
C ALA A 7 -12.59 4.57 9.37
N ALA A 8 -13.19 4.18 10.50
CA ALA A 8 -12.94 2.87 11.13
C ALA A 8 -13.37 1.72 10.21
N SER A 9 -14.59 1.76 9.66
CA SER A 9 -15.06 0.74 8.73
C SER A 9 -14.19 0.64 7.47
N LEU A 10 -13.74 1.78 6.92
CA LEU A 10 -12.83 1.77 5.76
C LEU A 10 -11.47 1.15 6.09
N ARG A 11 -10.89 1.43 7.28
CA ARG A 11 -9.65 0.76 7.69
C ARG A 11 -9.83 -0.74 7.84
N GLU A 12 -10.95 -1.22 8.38
CA GLU A 12 -11.23 -2.65 8.49
C GLU A 12 -11.27 -3.31 7.10
N MET A 13 -11.96 -2.70 6.13
CA MET A 13 -12.00 -3.17 4.76
C MET A 13 -10.62 -3.20 4.10
N LEU A 14 -9.83 -2.14 4.29
CA LEU A 14 -8.47 -2.04 3.75
C LEU A 14 -7.49 -2.99 4.44
N THR A 15 -7.69 -3.27 5.73
CA THR A 15 -6.92 -4.27 6.48
C THR A 15 -7.22 -5.67 5.95
N SER A 16 -8.50 -5.98 5.74
CA SER A 16 -8.93 -7.24 5.11
C SER A 16 -8.35 -7.42 3.70
N ALA A 17 -8.23 -6.34 2.92
CA ALA A 17 -7.60 -6.40 1.59
C ALA A 17 -6.13 -6.86 1.62
N VAL A 18 -5.40 -6.53 2.69
CA VAL A 18 -3.99 -6.95 2.90
C VAL A 18 -3.93 -8.35 3.52
N ASP A 19 -4.80 -8.65 4.48
CA ASP A 19 -4.78 -9.94 5.17
C ASP A 19 -5.38 -11.08 4.35
N HIS A 20 -6.36 -10.82 3.51
CA HIS A 20 -7.09 -11.88 2.80
C HIS A 20 -7.20 -11.64 1.29
N GLY A 21 -6.80 -10.46 0.80
CA GLY A 21 -6.91 -10.08 -0.60
C GLY A 21 -5.61 -10.20 -1.39
N LEU A 22 -5.52 -9.41 -2.47
CA LEU A 22 -4.37 -9.35 -3.37
C LEU A 22 -3.17 -8.61 -2.78
N ALA A 23 -3.36 -7.86 -1.69
CA ALA A 23 -2.34 -6.97 -1.13
C ALA A 23 -1.40 -7.66 -0.10
N GLN A 24 -1.37 -9.00 -0.07
CA GLN A 24 -0.59 -9.77 0.91
C GLN A 24 0.91 -9.47 0.91
N GLY A 25 1.45 -9.01 -0.22
CA GLY A 25 2.85 -8.59 -0.33
C GLY A 25 3.23 -7.43 0.60
N ALA A 26 2.24 -6.65 1.07
CA ALA A 26 2.43 -5.49 1.93
C ALA A 26 2.31 -5.81 3.43
N ARG A 27 2.07 -7.07 3.81
CA ARG A 27 2.01 -7.47 5.23
C ARG A 27 3.32 -7.17 5.93
N VAL A 28 3.24 -6.51 7.08
CA VAL A 28 4.38 -6.19 7.94
C VAL A 28 4.31 -7.11 9.16
N PRO A 29 5.30 -8.00 9.38
CA PRO A 29 5.37 -8.84 10.58
C PRO A 29 5.18 -8.05 11.88
N GLY A 30 4.27 -8.50 12.74
CA GLY A 30 3.93 -7.84 14.02
C GLY A 30 3.00 -6.61 13.90
N PHE A 31 2.61 -6.20 12.69
CA PHE A 31 1.81 -4.99 12.49
C PHE A 31 0.60 -5.21 11.60
N SER A 32 -0.53 -4.62 11.97
CA SER A 32 -1.69 -4.50 11.09
C SER A 32 -1.43 -3.45 10.02
N VAL A 33 -1.87 -3.71 8.79
CA VAL A 33 -1.68 -2.79 7.65
C VAL A 33 -3.01 -2.62 6.95
N ALA A 34 -3.45 -1.37 6.80
CA ALA A 34 -4.58 -1.01 5.95
C ALA A 34 -4.01 -0.44 4.64
N GLY A 35 -4.32 -1.05 3.49
CA GLY A 35 -3.77 -0.53 2.24
C GLY A 35 -4.41 -1.06 0.98
N LYS A 36 -4.00 -0.46 -0.14
CA LYS A 36 -4.52 -0.78 -1.47
C LYS A 36 -3.43 -0.69 -2.52
N THR A 37 -3.51 -1.60 -3.49
CA THR A 37 -2.73 -1.58 -4.72
C THR A 37 -3.36 -0.62 -5.73
N GLY A 38 -2.54 0.10 -6.48
CA GLY A 38 -2.95 0.89 -7.62
C GLY A 38 -2.22 0.46 -8.88
N THR A 39 -2.92 0.53 -10.01
CA THR A 39 -2.29 0.51 -11.34
C THR A 39 -2.97 1.53 -12.22
N ALA A 40 -2.20 2.43 -12.83
CA ALA A 40 -2.69 3.41 -13.78
C ALA A 40 -1.97 3.23 -15.13
N GLN A 41 -2.69 3.48 -16.22
CA GLN A 41 -2.10 3.61 -17.55
C GLN A 41 -1.50 5.00 -17.71
N ILE A 42 -0.39 5.09 -18.46
CA ILE A 42 0.29 6.37 -18.70
C ILE A 42 -0.30 7.02 -19.95
N PRO A 43 -0.74 8.29 -19.91
CA PRO A 43 -1.23 8.97 -21.09
C PRO A 43 -0.07 9.33 -22.04
N SER A 44 -0.29 9.13 -23.34
CA SER A 44 0.58 9.65 -24.39
C SER A 44 0.23 11.12 -24.70
N PRO A 45 1.12 11.89 -25.35
CA PRO A 45 0.85 13.28 -25.71
C PRO A 45 -0.37 13.51 -26.61
N ASP A 46 -0.81 12.50 -27.35
CA ASP A 46 -1.99 12.53 -28.22
C ASP A 46 -3.29 12.07 -27.52
N GLY A 47 -3.25 11.85 -26.19
CA GLY A 47 -4.42 11.53 -25.37
C GLY A 47 -4.81 10.05 -25.34
N ARG A 48 -4.02 9.17 -25.98
CA ARG A 48 -4.16 7.71 -25.82
C ARG A 48 -3.40 7.23 -24.59
N TYR A 49 -3.43 5.92 -24.33
CA TYR A 49 -2.51 5.30 -23.38
C TYR A 49 -1.28 4.77 -24.11
N VAL A 50 -0.12 4.88 -23.46
CA VAL A 50 1.10 4.23 -23.96
C VAL A 50 0.96 2.73 -23.78
N ASP A 51 1.22 1.97 -24.85
CA ASP A 51 1.13 0.51 -24.82
C ASP A 51 2.16 -0.10 -23.85
N ASP A 52 1.72 -1.08 -23.06
CA ASP A 52 2.52 -1.81 -22.07
C ASP A 52 3.23 -0.97 -20.99
N GLU A 53 2.91 0.32 -20.86
CA GLU A 53 3.50 1.21 -19.86
C GLU A 53 2.49 1.65 -18.79
N TYR A 54 2.88 1.46 -17.53
CA TYR A 54 1.99 1.66 -16.40
C TYR A 54 2.70 2.36 -15.25
N ILE A 55 1.91 2.94 -14.36
CA ILE A 55 2.32 3.29 -13.00
C ILE A 55 1.76 2.20 -12.08
N SER A 56 2.63 1.53 -11.33
CA SER A 56 2.24 0.60 -10.27
C SER A 56 2.45 1.25 -8.91
N SER A 57 1.50 1.08 -8.00
CA SER A 57 1.60 1.70 -6.68
C SER A 57 1.02 0.85 -5.57
N PHE A 58 1.43 1.18 -4.35
CA PHE A 58 0.79 0.73 -3.13
C PHE A 58 0.72 1.90 -2.15
N ALA A 59 -0.46 2.13 -1.58
CA ALA A 59 -0.68 3.10 -0.53
C ALA A 59 -1.22 2.40 0.71
N GLY A 60 -0.66 2.68 1.87
CA GLY A 60 -1.14 2.09 3.11
C GLY A 60 -0.77 2.88 4.36
N SER A 61 -1.47 2.56 5.44
CA SER A 61 -1.18 3.05 6.78
C SER A 61 -0.86 1.90 7.75
N VAL A 62 0.01 2.19 8.71
CA VAL A 62 0.54 1.20 9.65
C VAL A 62 0.93 1.86 10.99
N PRO A 63 0.63 1.25 12.16
CA PRO A 63 -0.34 0.17 12.36
C PRO A 63 -1.75 0.54 11.88
N ALA A 64 -2.56 -0.41 11.43
CA ALA A 64 -3.93 -0.12 10.99
C ALA A 64 -4.86 0.22 12.16
N THR A 65 -4.63 -0.32 13.36
CA THR A 65 -5.48 -0.09 14.55
C THR A 65 -5.31 1.31 15.14
N ASP A 66 -4.08 1.82 15.13
CA ASP A 66 -3.70 3.18 15.53
C ASP A 66 -2.64 3.70 14.53
N PRO A 67 -3.04 4.37 13.43
CA PRO A 67 -2.12 4.76 12.37
C PRO A 67 -1.14 5.85 12.75
N HIS A 68 0.15 5.51 12.77
CA HIS A 68 1.26 6.45 12.98
C HIS A 68 1.94 6.86 11.67
N LEU A 69 1.91 5.98 10.66
CA LEU A 69 2.57 6.20 9.37
C LEU A 69 1.58 6.01 8.20
N VAL A 70 1.72 6.86 7.19
CA VAL A 70 1.14 6.67 5.86
C VAL A 70 2.28 6.63 4.86
N ILE A 71 2.35 5.56 4.06
CA ILE A 71 3.42 5.36 3.08
C ILE A 71 2.78 5.09 1.73
N VAL A 72 3.26 5.81 0.71
CA VAL A 72 2.85 5.63 -0.68
C VAL A 72 4.10 5.30 -1.50
N VAL A 73 4.09 4.14 -2.15
CA VAL A 73 5.13 3.71 -3.07
C VAL A 73 4.58 3.79 -4.48
N VAL A 74 5.31 4.47 -5.36
CA VAL A 74 4.94 4.64 -6.77
C VAL A 74 6.13 4.20 -7.62
N LEU A 75 5.88 3.28 -8.54
CA LEU A 75 6.83 2.81 -9.54
C LEU A 75 6.29 3.20 -10.91
N GLU A 76 6.97 4.13 -11.56
CA GLU A 76 6.67 4.54 -12.93
C GLU A 76 7.39 3.61 -13.92
N ARG A 77 6.67 3.19 -14.97
CA ARG A 77 7.18 2.36 -16.08
C ARG A 77 7.95 1.11 -15.61
N PRO A 78 7.41 0.29 -14.69
CA PRO A 78 8.04 -0.96 -14.32
C PRO A 78 8.00 -1.94 -15.50
N ALA A 79 9.02 -2.78 -15.63
CA ALA A 79 9.14 -3.77 -16.72
C ALA A 79 7.94 -4.75 -16.84
N SER A 80 7.13 -4.88 -15.79
CA SER A 80 5.88 -5.63 -15.82
C SER A 80 4.89 -5.00 -14.84
N LYS A 81 3.62 -4.88 -15.25
CA LYS A 81 2.51 -4.39 -14.43
C LYS A 81 2.35 -5.18 -13.12
N LEU A 82 2.31 -6.51 -13.22
CA LEU A 82 2.10 -7.37 -12.05
C LEU A 82 3.32 -7.33 -11.12
N LEU A 83 4.52 -7.47 -11.68
CA LEU A 83 5.75 -7.42 -10.89
C LEU A 83 5.94 -6.05 -10.25
N GLY A 84 5.61 -4.96 -10.94
CA GLY A 84 5.65 -3.60 -10.40
C GLY A 84 4.75 -3.45 -9.18
N THR A 85 3.52 -3.95 -9.24
CA THR A 85 2.59 -3.91 -8.09
C THR A 85 3.12 -4.73 -6.91
N VAL A 86 3.67 -5.92 -7.17
CA VAL A 86 4.29 -6.77 -6.12
C VAL A 86 5.53 -6.11 -5.51
N THR A 87 6.37 -5.49 -6.33
CA THR A 87 7.55 -4.76 -5.89
C THR A 87 7.17 -3.55 -5.05
N ALA A 88 6.15 -2.77 -5.43
CA ALA A 88 5.67 -1.64 -4.66
C ALA A 88 5.19 -2.07 -3.25
N MET A 89 4.48 -3.19 -3.15
CA MET A 89 4.06 -3.76 -1.86
C MET A 89 5.25 -4.20 -0.98
N ARG A 90 6.27 -4.84 -1.57
CA ARG A 90 7.47 -5.28 -0.84
C ARG A 90 8.30 -4.08 -0.36
N ILE A 91 8.46 -3.07 -1.20
CA ILE A 91 9.12 -1.81 -0.81
C ILE A 91 8.36 -1.16 0.35
N PHE A 92 7.02 -1.09 0.28
CA PHE A 92 6.21 -0.57 1.39
C PHE A 92 6.52 -1.32 2.69
N ARG A 93 6.53 -2.65 2.65
CA ARG A 93 6.80 -3.49 3.82
C ARG A 93 8.17 -3.19 4.42
N ASP A 94 9.21 -3.16 3.58
CA ASP A 94 10.59 -3.00 4.04
C ASP A 94 10.82 -1.59 4.62
N VAL A 95 10.24 -0.56 3.98
CA VAL A 95 10.24 0.83 4.48
C VAL A 95 9.46 0.94 5.79
N ALA A 96 8.26 0.36 5.87
CA ALA A 96 7.43 0.36 7.07
C ALA A 96 8.17 -0.29 8.24
N GLN A 97 8.76 -1.47 8.04
CA GLN A 97 9.55 -2.15 9.06
C GLN A 97 10.71 -1.30 9.56
N GLY A 98 11.45 -0.65 8.67
CA GLY A 98 12.54 0.26 9.05
C GLY A 98 12.04 1.44 9.87
N SER A 99 10.99 2.11 9.39
CA SER A 99 10.42 3.32 10.00
C SER A 99 9.78 3.03 11.37
N LEU A 100 9.03 1.94 11.52
CA LEU A 100 8.41 1.54 12.79
C LEU A 100 9.46 1.24 13.85
N ARG A 101 10.53 0.53 13.49
CA ARG A 101 11.67 0.27 14.39
C ARG A 101 12.37 1.56 14.80
N TYR A 102 12.64 2.45 13.84
CA TYR A 102 13.28 3.74 14.12
C TYR A 102 12.43 4.60 15.06
N ALA A 103 11.13 4.67 14.81
CA ALA A 103 10.17 5.43 15.63
C ALA A 103 9.80 4.75 16.96
N ARG A 104 10.29 3.53 17.22
CA ARG A 104 9.99 2.71 18.41
C ARG A 104 8.50 2.43 18.62
N ILE A 105 7.74 2.35 17.53
CA ILE A 105 6.31 2.02 17.56
C ILE A 105 6.17 0.53 17.90
N GLN A 106 5.29 0.22 18.86
CA GLN A 106 5.09 -1.15 19.32
C GLN A 106 4.21 -1.95 18.34
N PRO A 107 4.50 -3.26 18.14
CA PRO A 107 3.62 -4.19 17.43
C PRO A 107 2.18 -4.18 17.97
N ASP A 108 1.19 -4.25 17.09
CA ASP A 108 -0.23 -4.36 17.45
C ASP A 108 -0.84 -5.72 17.05
N ARG A 109 0.02 -6.64 16.58
CA ARG A 109 -0.31 -8.03 16.28
C ARG A 109 0.71 -8.98 16.93
N PRO A 110 0.30 -10.23 17.21
CA PRO A 110 1.21 -11.28 17.67
C PRO A 110 2.27 -11.64 16.62
#